data_AF-A0A927H3J5-F1
#
_entry.id   AF-A0A927H3J5-F1
#
_cell.length_a   1.000
_cell.length_b   1.000
_cell.length_c   1.000
_cell.angle_alpha   90.00
_cell.angle_beta   90.00
_cell.angle_gamma   90.00
#
_symmetry.space_group_name_H-M   'P 1'
#
loop_
_entity.id
_entity.type
_entity.pdbx_description
1 polymer ?
#
loop_
_entity_poly.entity_id
_entity_poly.type
_entity_poly.pdbx_seq_one_letter_code
_entity_poly.pdbx_strand_id
1 'polypeptide(L)'
;MQTDKELKAAFRKRAQTILLPAGLDRQIAGIYESFVQTQSRHPSRPGTLSRLRSAAGRRTAIIALCFCLFSGIAYASNALYKVNTSNLKYEMTIDPNIELPSSTAEQIRNVFDGVRSSLGEDEKVFVFFSLLDREKLPAFASVSNPRIYTDLAQWKQVVGYDADWSLPGQLPDGYSIAGGRTQLPVEGGTLEWMKRYERTLKEEAKRTGQPAAWTKIDASDNAGSTGVYVPNMLVTKEGGAEITASWQVIPEGTNVEIHGKSGNGTMSEKVTVSGKEAAYMYSSDNFLSRTGYVQHLSWADEVNGKSILYQLSSESADVSKEDLLYIANHMK
;
A
#
# COMPACT_ATOMS: atom_id res chain seq x y z
N MET A 1 -36.74 -11.70 -3.54
CA MET A 1 -35.47 -11.09 -3.12
C MET A 1 -35.77 -10.15 -1.97
N GLN A 2 -35.29 -10.46 -0.76
CA GLN A 2 -35.42 -9.56 0.40
C GLN A 2 -34.45 -8.39 0.23
N THR A 3 -34.91 -7.18 0.50
CA THR A 3 -34.13 -5.95 0.33
C THR A 3 -33.20 -5.71 1.53
N ASP A 4 -32.06 -5.05 1.32
CA ASP A 4 -31.08 -4.71 2.38
C ASP A 4 -31.71 -3.98 3.59
N LYS A 5 -32.79 -3.22 3.34
CA LYS A 5 -33.59 -2.56 4.39
C LYS A 5 -34.34 -3.56 5.28
N GLU A 6 -34.89 -4.63 4.72
CA GLU A 6 -35.59 -5.67 5.48
C GLU A 6 -34.60 -6.47 6.33
N LEU A 7 -33.38 -6.70 5.83
CA LEU A 7 -32.33 -7.39 6.57
C LEU A 7 -31.86 -6.55 7.77
N LYS A 8 -31.60 -5.25 7.58
CA LYS A 8 -31.20 -4.33 8.66
C LYS A 8 -32.31 -4.17 9.72
N ALA A 9 -33.57 -4.14 9.31
CA ALA A 9 -34.70 -4.10 10.23
C ALA A 9 -34.81 -5.40 11.05
N ALA A 10 -34.63 -6.57 10.41
CA ALA A 10 -34.63 -7.86 11.09
C ALA A 10 -33.47 -7.99 12.09
N PHE A 11 -32.26 -7.52 11.74
CA PHE A 11 -31.11 -7.52 12.64
C PHE A 11 -31.29 -6.60 13.84
N ARG A 12 -31.80 -5.37 13.65
CA ARG A 12 -32.12 -4.47 14.78
C ARG A 12 -33.15 -5.07 15.72
N LYS A 13 -34.19 -5.71 15.16
CA LYS A 13 -35.24 -6.35 15.96
C LYS A 13 -34.70 -7.52 16.78
N ARG A 14 -33.77 -8.31 16.22
CA ARG A 14 -33.05 -9.39 16.92
C ARG A 14 -32.07 -8.89 17.97
N ALA A 15 -31.31 -7.83 17.69
CA ALA A 15 -30.36 -7.26 18.64
C ALA A 15 -31.06 -6.73 19.91
N GLN A 16 -32.26 -6.17 19.76
CA GLN A 16 -33.10 -5.73 20.89
C GLN A 16 -33.71 -6.89 21.69
N THR A 17 -33.68 -8.13 21.17
CA THR A 17 -34.15 -9.32 21.89
C THR A 17 -33.03 -10.04 22.66
N ILE A 18 -31.78 -9.62 22.49
CA ILE A 18 -30.64 -10.14 23.27
C ILE A 18 -30.64 -9.44 24.63
N LEU A 19 -31.53 -9.92 25.51
CA LEU A 19 -31.44 -9.60 26.93
C LEU A 19 -30.24 -10.36 27.50
N LEU A 20 -29.19 -9.63 27.92
CA LEU A 20 -28.13 -10.23 28.73
C LEU A 20 -28.81 -10.86 29.96
N PRO A 21 -28.65 -12.17 30.21
CA PRO A 21 -29.23 -12.81 31.38
C PRO A 21 -28.75 -12.08 32.64
N ALA A 22 -29.68 -11.46 33.38
CA ALA A 22 -29.40 -10.79 34.64
C ALA A 22 -28.97 -11.82 35.69
N GLY A 23 -27.69 -12.16 35.69
CA GLY A 23 -27.15 -13.26 36.48
C GLY A 23 -25.82 -13.82 35.95
N LEU A 24 -25.48 -13.56 34.69
CA LEU A 24 -24.21 -13.99 34.10
C LEU A 24 -23.02 -13.36 34.83
N ASP A 25 -23.10 -12.07 35.15
CA ASP A 25 -22.06 -11.37 35.93
C ASP A 25 -21.95 -11.91 37.37
N ARG A 26 -23.07 -12.30 37.99
CA ARG A 26 -23.06 -12.93 39.33
C ARG A 26 -22.49 -14.35 39.29
N GLN A 27 -22.74 -15.11 38.23
CA GLN A 27 -22.12 -16.42 38.04
C GLN A 27 -20.61 -16.29 37.79
N ILE A 28 -20.19 -15.33 36.98
CA ILE A 28 -18.76 -15.07 36.72
C ILE A 28 -18.07 -14.60 38.01
N ALA A 29 -18.69 -13.69 38.76
CA ALA A 29 -18.17 -13.24 40.05
C ALA A 29 -18.08 -14.39 41.07
N GLY A 30 -19.10 -15.26 41.15
CA GLY A 30 -19.09 -16.42 42.04
C GLY A 30 -18.03 -17.47 41.65
N ILE A 31 -17.82 -17.70 40.36
CA ILE A 31 -16.74 -18.58 39.87
C ILE A 31 -15.38 -17.98 40.24
N TYR A 32 -15.19 -16.67 40.05
CA TYR A 32 -13.95 -15.99 40.39
C TYR A 32 -13.67 -16.00 41.90
N GLU A 33 -14.66 -15.69 42.74
CA GLU A 33 -14.52 -15.75 44.21
C GLU A 33 -14.22 -17.17 44.69
N SER A 34 -14.86 -18.19 44.11
CA SER A 34 -14.57 -19.59 44.43
C SER A 34 -13.13 -19.97 44.05
N PHE A 35 -12.63 -19.49 42.92
CA PHE A 35 -11.26 -19.71 42.47
C PHE A 35 -10.26 -19.03 43.42
N VAL A 36 -10.50 -17.78 43.80
CA VAL A 36 -9.64 -17.01 44.71
C VAL A 36 -9.66 -17.60 46.13
N GLN A 37 -10.81 -18.03 46.66
CA GLN A 37 -10.87 -18.70 47.96
C GLN A 37 -10.18 -20.06 47.97
N THR A 38 -10.21 -20.79 46.85
CA THR A 38 -9.50 -22.07 46.71
C THR A 38 -7.98 -21.86 46.65
N GLN A 39 -7.52 -20.72 46.12
CA GLN A 39 -6.11 -20.34 46.09
C GLN A 39 -5.58 -19.85 47.45
N SER A 40 -6.41 -19.14 48.23
CA SER A 40 -5.99 -18.48 49.47
C SER A 40 -5.97 -19.38 50.72
N ARG A 41 -6.45 -20.63 50.64
CA ARG A 41 -6.59 -21.53 51.81
C ARG A 41 -5.51 -22.60 51.98
N HIS A 42 -4.49 -22.65 51.13
CA HIS A 42 -3.39 -23.62 51.29
C HIS A 42 -2.00 -22.97 51.20
N PRO A 43 -1.40 -22.56 52.34
CA PRO A 43 0.04 -22.46 52.40
C PRO A 43 0.61 -23.89 52.47
N SER A 44 1.57 -24.19 51.61
CA SER A 44 2.43 -25.38 51.65
C SER A 44 1.82 -26.69 51.12
N ARG A 45 1.94 -26.93 49.82
CA ARG A 45 2.21 -28.29 49.30
C ARG A 45 2.92 -28.24 47.94
N PRO A 46 4.02 -29.00 47.75
CA PRO A 46 4.80 -29.00 46.51
C PRO A 46 4.06 -29.85 45.48
N GLY A 47 3.71 -29.30 44.30
CA GLY A 47 2.96 -30.12 43.36
C GLY A 47 2.41 -29.45 42.10
N THR A 48 3.18 -28.63 41.40
CA THR A 48 2.79 -28.15 40.05
C THR A 48 3.62 -28.78 38.92
N LEU A 49 4.77 -29.37 39.21
CA LEU A 49 5.60 -30.06 38.19
C LEU A 49 5.26 -31.54 37.98
N SER A 50 4.54 -32.21 38.90
CA SER A 50 4.21 -33.64 38.74
C SER A 50 3.00 -33.91 37.83
N ARG A 51 2.06 -32.95 37.71
CA ARG A 51 0.89 -33.09 36.82
C ARG A 51 1.26 -32.97 35.33
N LEU A 52 2.33 -32.23 35.00
CA LEU A 52 2.90 -32.16 33.65
C LEU A 52 3.59 -33.47 33.19
N ARG A 53 3.86 -34.41 34.10
CA ARG A 53 4.40 -35.74 33.77
C ARG A 53 3.34 -36.77 33.41
N SER A 54 2.06 -36.52 33.73
CA SER A 54 0.96 -37.39 33.32
C SER A 54 0.71 -37.30 31.81
N ALA A 55 0.30 -38.40 31.17
CA ALA A 55 -0.02 -38.42 29.73
C ALA A 55 -1.12 -37.39 29.35
N ALA A 56 -2.07 -37.16 30.25
CA ALA A 56 -3.11 -36.15 30.09
C ALA A 56 -2.55 -34.71 30.16
N GLY A 57 -1.67 -34.42 31.13
CA GLY A 57 -1.03 -33.11 31.26
C GLY A 57 -0.12 -32.76 30.08
N ARG A 58 0.58 -33.75 29.50
CA ARG A 58 1.35 -33.57 28.25
C ARG A 58 0.45 -33.23 27.07
N ARG A 59 -0.69 -33.91 26.91
CA ARG A 59 -1.66 -33.62 25.84
C ARG A 59 -2.22 -32.20 25.95
N THR A 60 -2.61 -31.77 27.15
CA THR A 60 -3.13 -30.41 27.36
C THR A 60 -2.06 -29.35 27.11
N ALA A 61 -0.81 -29.60 27.52
CA ALA A 61 0.31 -28.70 27.24
C ALA A 61 0.61 -28.59 25.74
N ILE A 62 0.57 -29.71 25.00
CA ILE A 62 0.72 -29.72 23.54
C ILE A 62 -0.41 -28.94 22.87
N ILE A 63 -1.66 -29.14 23.28
CA ILE A 63 -2.82 -28.42 22.74
C ILE A 63 -2.68 -26.92 23.01
N ALA A 64 -2.33 -26.51 24.23
CA ALA A 64 -2.11 -25.11 24.58
C ALA A 64 -0.93 -24.50 23.81
N LEU A 65 0.17 -25.24 23.62
CA LEU A 65 1.30 -24.81 22.81
C LEU A 65 0.91 -24.65 21.34
N CYS A 66 0.11 -25.57 20.79
CA CYS A 66 -0.47 -25.44 19.45
C CYS A 66 -1.36 -24.20 19.36
N PHE A 67 -2.26 -23.96 20.31
CA PHE A 67 -3.07 -22.74 20.33
C PHE A 67 -2.22 -21.48 20.43
N CYS A 68 -1.15 -21.45 21.23
CA CYS A 68 -0.22 -20.31 21.29
C CYS A 68 0.58 -20.13 19.99
N LEU A 69 1.03 -21.22 19.36
CA LEU A 69 1.72 -21.18 18.07
C LEU A 69 0.80 -20.70 16.94
N PHE A 70 -0.46 -21.16 16.90
CA PHE A 70 -1.42 -20.75 15.88
C PHE A 70 -2.04 -19.37 16.15
N SER A 71 -2.18 -18.94 17.41
CA SER A 71 -2.64 -17.57 17.73
C SER A 71 -1.56 -16.52 17.54
N GLY A 72 -0.28 -16.87 17.69
CA GLY A 72 0.85 -15.97 17.38
C GLY A 72 1.00 -15.65 15.90
N ILE A 73 0.54 -16.54 15.00
CA ILE A 73 0.61 -16.34 13.53
C ILE A 73 -0.38 -15.26 13.07
N ALA A 74 -1.46 -15.01 13.81
CA ALA A 74 -2.46 -14.00 13.44
C ALA A 74 -1.90 -12.56 13.50
N TYR A 75 -0.92 -12.27 14.35
CA TYR A 75 -0.34 -10.92 14.48
C TYR A 75 0.75 -10.62 13.43
N ALA A 76 1.29 -11.65 12.77
CA ALA A 76 2.17 -11.50 11.61
C ALA A 76 1.40 -11.40 10.27
N SER A 77 0.06 -11.45 10.30
CA SER A 77 -0.80 -11.66 9.13
C SER A 77 -1.09 -10.40 8.28
N ASN A 78 -0.66 -9.20 8.69
CA ASN A 78 -1.03 -7.97 7.97
C ASN A 78 0.05 -7.44 7.03
N ALA A 79 1.29 -7.95 7.11
CA ALA A 79 2.34 -7.59 6.16
C ALA A 79 2.14 -8.40 4.87
N LEU A 80 1.89 -7.72 3.75
CA LEU A 80 1.75 -8.35 2.43
C LEU A 80 3.10 -8.80 1.90
N TYR A 81 4.10 -7.93 1.98
CA TYR A 81 5.47 -8.22 1.62
C TYR A 81 6.44 -7.18 2.17
N LYS A 82 7.72 -7.56 2.17
CA LYS A 82 8.84 -6.69 2.54
C LYS A 82 9.95 -6.86 1.51
N VAL A 83 10.47 -5.76 0.98
CA VAL A 83 11.69 -5.72 0.18
C VAL A 83 12.73 -4.96 1.00
N ASN A 84 13.88 -5.59 1.26
CA ASN A 84 14.94 -5.01 2.08
C ASN A 84 16.29 -5.10 1.36
N THR A 85 17.05 -4.02 1.43
CA THR A 85 18.48 -3.95 1.08
C THR A 85 19.25 -3.36 2.27
N SER A 86 20.54 -3.03 2.10
CA SER A 86 21.33 -2.38 3.16
C SER A 86 20.75 -1.03 3.62
N ASN A 87 20.12 -0.27 2.72
CA ASN A 87 19.67 1.09 2.98
C ASN A 87 18.23 1.41 2.51
N LEU A 88 17.49 0.41 2.02
CA LEU A 88 16.06 0.48 1.72
C LEU A 88 15.29 -0.57 2.52
N LYS A 89 14.22 -0.14 3.18
CA LYS A 89 13.15 -1.03 3.65
C LYS A 89 11.84 -0.60 3.03
N TYR A 90 11.22 -1.48 2.28
CA TYR A 90 9.92 -1.26 1.69
C TYR A 90 8.96 -2.31 2.26
N GLU A 91 7.92 -1.86 2.94
CA GLU A 91 6.91 -2.71 3.57
C GLU A 91 5.52 -2.30 3.08
N MET A 92 4.74 -3.27 2.61
CA MET A 92 3.33 -3.08 2.26
C MET A 92 2.46 -3.85 3.25
N THR A 93 1.42 -3.22 3.76
CA THR A 93 0.47 -3.82 4.72
C THR A 93 -0.97 -3.71 4.24
N ILE A 94 -1.80 -4.70 4.56
CA ILE A 94 -3.26 -4.54 4.45
C ILE A 94 -3.75 -3.88 5.73
N ASP A 95 -4.48 -2.78 5.56
CA ASP A 95 -5.26 -2.16 6.61
C ASP A 95 -6.75 -2.34 6.25
N PRO A 96 -7.46 -3.26 6.91
CA PRO A 96 -8.84 -3.59 6.57
C PRO A 96 -9.81 -2.43 6.84
N ASN A 97 -9.36 -1.37 7.50
CA ASN A 97 -10.14 -0.16 7.71
C ASN A 97 -10.06 0.80 6.52
N ILE A 98 -9.18 0.54 5.54
CA ILE A 98 -9.11 1.27 4.28
C ILE A 98 -10.15 0.67 3.34
N GLU A 99 -11.38 1.16 3.48
CA GLU A 99 -12.48 0.89 2.55
C GLU A 99 -13.08 2.22 2.14
N LEU A 100 -12.99 2.55 0.85
CA LEU A 100 -13.64 3.72 0.28
C LEU A 100 -14.92 3.28 -0.43
N PRO A 101 -16.07 3.94 -0.18
CA PRO A 101 -17.23 3.75 -1.02
C PRO A 101 -16.88 4.02 -2.48
N SER A 102 -17.39 3.21 -3.41
CA SER A 102 -17.05 3.32 -4.84
C SER A 102 -17.30 4.73 -5.40
N SER A 103 -18.34 5.42 -4.91
CA SER A 103 -18.64 6.82 -5.28
C SER A 103 -17.55 7.81 -4.81
N THR A 104 -16.96 7.59 -3.64
CA THR A 104 -15.85 8.39 -3.12
C THR A 104 -14.59 8.16 -3.95
N ALA A 105 -14.28 6.89 -4.28
CA ALA A 105 -13.14 6.54 -5.12
C ALA A 105 -13.27 7.12 -6.54
N GLU A 106 -14.46 7.07 -7.15
CA GLU A 106 -14.74 7.71 -8.43
C GLU A 106 -14.58 9.23 -8.35
N GLN A 107 -15.07 9.87 -7.29
CA GLN A 107 -14.91 11.31 -7.10
C GLN A 107 -13.42 11.72 -7.00
N ILE A 108 -12.60 10.93 -6.28
CA ILE A 108 -11.16 11.15 -6.19
C ILE A 108 -10.50 11.03 -7.57
N ARG A 109 -10.83 10.00 -8.35
CA ARG A 109 -10.31 9.80 -9.71
C ARG A 109 -10.67 10.95 -10.64
N ASN A 110 -11.92 11.41 -10.59
CA ASN A 110 -12.37 12.57 -11.36
C ASN A 110 -11.62 13.85 -10.99
N VAL A 111 -11.26 14.03 -9.71
CA VAL A 111 -10.41 15.13 -9.28
C VAL A 111 -9.00 14.97 -9.86
N PHE A 112 -8.39 13.79 -9.81
CA PHE A 112 -7.07 13.57 -10.41
C PHE A 112 -7.05 13.89 -11.91
N ASP A 113 -8.01 13.36 -12.67
CA ASP A 113 -8.12 13.61 -14.11
C ASP A 113 -8.42 15.08 -14.41
N GLY A 114 -9.29 15.72 -13.64
CA GLY A 114 -9.62 17.14 -13.77
C GLY A 114 -8.44 18.06 -13.47
N VAL A 115 -7.70 17.77 -12.40
CA VAL A 115 -6.48 18.50 -12.05
C VAL A 115 -5.44 18.30 -13.15
N ARG A 116 -5.13 17.07 -13.52
CA ARG A 116 -4.10 16.76 -14.52
C ARG A 116 -4.40 17.39 -15.88
N SER A 117 -5.65 17.37 -16.33
CA SER A 117 -6.06 17.99 -17.60
C SER A 117 -5.95 19.53 -17.60
N SER A 118 -5.90 20.15 -16.42
CA SER A 118 -5.67 21.61 -16.29
C SER A 118 -4.19 22.01 -16.31
N LEU A 119 -3.27 21.04 -16.26
CA LEU A 119 -1.83 21.27 -16.22
C LEU A 119 -1.22 21.34 -17.62
N GLY A 120 -0.37 22.34 -17.84
CA GLY A 120 0.55 22.37 -18.97
C GLY A 120 1.58 21.23 -18.91
N GLU A 121 2.31 21.03 -20.00
CA GLU A 121 3.42 20.06 -20.04
C GLU A 121 4.45 20.38 -18.95
N ASP A 122 4.88 19.34 -18.23
CA ASP A 122 5.81 19.37 -17.09
C ASP A 122 5.36 20.22 -15.88
N GLU A 123 4.12 20.72 -15.87
CA GLU A 123 3.55 21.35 -14.69
C GLU A 123 3.19 20.31 -13.61
N LYS A 124 3.32 20.73 -12.35
CA LYS A 124 3.03 19.93 -11.15
C LYS A 124 2.22 20.76 -10.16
N VAL A 125 1.28 20.10 -9.49
CA VAL A 125 0.51 20.67 -8.38
C VAL A 125 0.56 19.78 -7.15
N PHE A 126 0.38 20.40 -6.00
CA PHE A 126 0.16 19.71 -4.74
C PHE A 126 -1.33 19.78 -4.38
N VAL A 127 -1.95 18.62 -4.18
CA VAL A 127 -3.39 18.45 -4.01
C VAL A 127 -3.71 17.91 -2.63
N PHE A 128 -4.71 18.50 -1.99
CA PHE A 128 -5.36 18.02 -0.78
C PHE A 128 -6.74 17.46 -1.11
N PHE A 129 -7.08 16.28 -0.58
CA PHE A 129 -8.37 15.62 -0.73
C PHE A 129 -9.10 15.57 0.62
N SER A 130 -10.18 16.35 0.75
CA SER A 130 -10.95 16.40 2.01
C SER A 130 -11.62 15.06 2.35
N LEU A 131 -11.96 14.28 1.33
CA LEU A 131 -12.57 12.96 1.49
C LEU A 131 -11.59 11.97 2.11
N LEU A 132 -10.34 11.95 1.65
CA LEU A 132 -9.30 11.09 2.22
C LEU A 132 -8.96 11.50 3.66
N ASP A 133 -8.91 12.80 3.95
CA ASP A 133 -8.68 13.34 5.30
C ASP A 133 -9.79 12.89 6.28
N ARG A 134 -11.05 12.91 5.83
CA ARG A 134 -12.20 12.44 6.61
C ARG A 134 -12.09 10.95 6.98
N GLU A 135 -11.64 10.13 6.03
CA GLU A 135 -11.43 8.69 6.24
C GLU A 135 -10.07 8.37 6.87
N LYS A 136 -9.29 9.38 7.27
CA LYS A 136 -7.93 9.25 7.86
C LYS A 136 -6.94 8.50 6.95
N LEU A 137 -7.10 8.66 5.65
CA LEU A 137 -6.19 8.16 4.63
C LEU A 137 -5.19 9.26 4.23
N PRO A 138 -4.08 8.91 3.54
CA PRO A 138 -3.15 9.90 3.01
C PRO A 138 -3.87 10.90 2.10
N ALA A 139 -4.11 12.11 2.62
CA ALA A 139 -4.97 13.10 1.97
C ALA A 139 -4.23 14.03 1.02
N PHE A 140 -2.92 13.85 0.86
CA PHE A 140 -2.08 14.72 0.05
C PHE A 140 -1.37 13.92 -1.03
N ALA A 141 -1.39 14.44 -2.24
CA ALA A 141 -0.69 13.88 -3.37
C ALA A 141 -0.12 14.99 -4.27
N SER A 142 0.93 14.66 -4.99
CA SER A 142 1.44 15.45 -6.10
C SER A 142 0.86 14.92 -7.40
N VAL A 143 0.37 15.82 -8.24
CA VAL A 143 -0.19 15.49 -9.57
C VAL A 143 0.60 16.28 -10.60
N SER A 144 1.07 15.60 -11.63
CA SER A 144 1.84 16.22 -12.71
C SER A 144 1.35 15.80 -14.09
N ASN A 145 1.69 16.61 -15.10
CA ASN A 145 1.51 16.28 -16.50
C ASN A 145 2.88 16.14 -17.18
N PRO A 146 3.62 15.05 -16.89
CA PRO A 146 4.98 14.91 -17.34
C PRO A 146 5.06 14.75 -18.86
N ARG A 147 6.04 15.42 -19.46
CA ARG A 147 6.40 15.22 -20.87
C ARG A 147 6.80 13.78 -21.12
N ILE A 148 6.36 13.25 -22.27
CA ILE A 148 6.82 11.96 -22.78
C ILE A 148 7.94 12.20 -23.79
N TYR A 149 9.13 11.73 -23.45
CA TYR A 149 10.30 11.76 -24.31
C TYR A 149 10.30 10.48 -25.17
N THR A 150 9.94 10.62 -26.45
CA THR A 150 9.95 9.49 -27.40
C THR A 150 11.36 9.13 -27.85
N ASP A 151 12.29 10.09 -27.84
CA ASP A 151 13.72 9.85 -28.01
C ASP A 151 14.31 9.37 -26.67
N LEU A 152 14.65 8.08 -26.60
CA LEU A 152 15.22 7.48 -25.40
C LEU A 152 16.63 7.98 -25.07
N ALA A 153 17.41 8.42 -26.06
CA ALA A 153 18.72 9.01 -25.80
C ALA A 153 18.56 10.37 -25.11
N GLN A 154 17.61 11.18 -25.59
CA GLN A 154 17.26 12.44 -24.93
C GLN A 154 16.72 12.21 -23.52
N TRP A 155 15.79 11.26 -23.34
CA TRP A 155 15.25 10.92 -22.03
C TRP A 155 16.36 10.54 -21.05
N LYS A 156 17.27 9.63 -21.45
CA LYS A 156 18.42 9.20 -20.64
C LYS A 156 19.28 10.37 -20.20
N GLN A 157 19.52 11.34 -21.08
CA GLN A 157 20.29 12.54 -20.76
C GLN A 157 19.57 13.40 -19.71
N VAL A 158 18.26 13.62 -19.86
CA VAL A 158 17.47 14.48 -18.95
C VAL A 158 17.33 13.86 -17.56
N VAL A 159 17.12 12.55 -17.47
CA VAL A 159 17.01 11.86 -16.16
C VAL A 159 18.36 11.58 -15.50
N GLY A 160 19.47 11.92 -16.16
CA GLY A 160 20.81 11.60 -15.66
C GLY A 160 21.01 10.10 -15.53
N TYR A 161 20.56 9.32 -16.53
CA TYR A 161 20.60 7.86 -16.53
C TYR A 161 22.01 7.36 -16.17
N ASP A 162 22.05 6.48 -15.17
CA ASP A 162 23.24 5.75 -14.74
C ASP A 162 23.19 4.35 -15.36
N ALA A 163 24.34 3.82 -15.79
CA ALA A 163 24.43 2.45 -16.33
C ALA A 163 24.08 1.38 -15.28
N ASP A 164 24.07 1.76 -13.99
CA ASP A 164 23.59 0.93 -12.90
C ASP A 164 22.07 0.62 -13.00
N TRP A 165 21.30 1.35 -13.81
CA TRP A 165 19.85 1.14 -13.97
C TRP A 165 19.57 0.09 -15.03
N SER A 166 19.01 -1.03 -14.60
CA SER A 166 18.55 -2.07 -15.53
C SER A 166 17.34 -1.56 -16.33
N LEU A 167 17.41 -1.62 -17.66
CA LEU A 167 16.33 -1.27 -18.58
C LEU A 167 15.75 -2.53 -19.23
N PRO A 168 14.48 -2.53 -19.67
CA PRO A 168 13.91 -3.64 -20.43
C PRO A 168 14.73 -3.91 -21.71
N GLY A 169 15.44 -5.05 -21.75
CA GLY A 169 16.20 -5.48 -22.92
C GLY A 169 15.36 -6.28 -23.91
N GLN A 170 14.27 -6.90 -23.45
CA GLN A 170 13.29 -7.62 -24.26
C GLN A 170 11.89 -7.35 -23.72
N LEU A 171 10.91 -7.34 -24.63
CA LEU A 171 9.50 -7.15 -24.33
C LEU A 171 8.70 -8.36 -24.84
N PRO A 172 7.53 -8.67 -24.24
CA PRO A 172 6.63 -9.68 -24.78
C PRO A 172 6.14 -9.27 -26.18
N ASP A 173 5.69 -10.25 -26.96
CA ASP A 173 5.14 -9.99 -28.30
C ASP A 173 3.98 -8.99 -28.25
N GLY A 174 3.97 -8.04 -29.19
CA GLY A 174 2.96 -6.98 -29.26
C GLY A 174 3.17 -5.81 -28.29
N TYR A 175 4.30 -5.77 -27.57
CA TYR A 175 4.68 -4.61 -26.74
C TYR A 175 5.79 -3.78 -27.38
N SER A 176 5.76 -2.47 -27.14
CA SER A 176 6.78 -1.53 -27.61
C SER A 176 7.05 -0.42 -26.58
N ILE A 177 8.26 0.15 -26.60
CA ILE A 177 8.59 1.30 -25.76
C ILE A 177 8.00 2.55 -26.42
N ALA A 178 7.08 3.23 -25.72
CA ALA A 178 6.45 4.46 -26.19
C ALA A 178 7.25 5.71 -25.82
N GLY A 179 8.09 5.65 -24.78
CA GLY A 179 8.96 6.74 -24.38
C GLY A 179 9.29 6.71 -22.89
N GLY A 180 9.91 7.78 -22.39
CA GLY A 180 10.20 7.95 -20.98
C GLY A 180 9.65 9.25 -20.40
N ARG A 181 9.46 9.28 -19.08
CA ARG A 181 9.06 10.46 -18.29
C ARG A 181 10.09 10.70 -17.19
N THR A 182 10.21 11.93 -16.75
CA THR A 182 11.12 12.31 -15.66
C THR A 182 10.54 12.07 -14.27
N GLN A 183 9.22 11.90 -14.18
CA GLN A 183 8.47 11.74 -12.93
C GLN A 183 7.16 10.98 -13.18
N LEU A 184 6.54 10.47 -12.12
CA LEU A 184 5.24 9.81 -12.23
C LEU A 184 4.10 10.84 -12.31
N PRO A 185 2.98 10.53 -12.99
CA PRO A 185 1.82 11.41 -13.03
C PRO A 185 1.20 11.69 -11.65
N VAL A 186 1.31 10.72 -10.74
CA VAL A 186 0.84 10.83 -9.35
C VAL A 186 1.95 10.34 -8.43
N GLU A 187 2.30 11.15 -7.43
CA GLU A 187 3.35 10.89 -6.45
C GLU A 187 2.88 11.28 -5.04
N GLY A 188 3.58 10.81 -4.01
CA GLY A 188 3.42 11.34 -2.66
C GLY A 188 3.89 12.80 -2.55
N GLY A 189 3.37 13.52 -1.56
CA GLY A 189 3.91 14.84 -1.19
C GLY A 189 5.25 14.74 -0.47
N THR A 190 6.13 15.73 -0.67
CA THR A 190 7.33 15.87 0.18
C THR A 190 6.95 16.50 1.54
N LEU A 191 7.77 16.26 2.57
CA LEU A 191 7.58 16.89 3.88
C LEU A 191 7.66 18.42 3.81
N GLU A 192 8.47 18.95 2.89
CA GLU A 192 8.59 20.39 2.64
C GLU A 192 7.29 20.97 2.09
N TRP A 193 6.70 20.33 1.08
CA TRP A 193 5.42 20.74 0.53
C TRP A 193 4.30 20.66 1.55
N MET A 194 4.28 19.60 2.37
CA MET A 194 3.35 19.47 3.49
C MET A 194 3.46 20.68 4.43
N LYS A 195 4.67 21.01 4.91
CA LYS A 195 4.90 22.15 5.80
C LYS A 195 4.46 23.48 5.20
N ARG A 196 4.63 23.66 3.88
CA ARG A 196 4.32 24.91 3.18
C ARG A 196 2.84 25.08 2.84
N TYR A 197 2.20 24.01 2.36
CA TYR A 197 0.90 24.11 1.71
C TYR A 197 -0.26 23.47 2.50
N GLU A 198 -0.01 22.57 3.45
CA GLU A 198 -1.05 21.80 4.15
C GLU A 198 -2.17 22.69 4.71
N ARG A 199 -1.80 23.71 5.51
CA ARG A 199 -2.78 24.57 6.17
C ARG A 199 -3.64 25.31 5.15
N THR A 200 -3.01 25.94 4.16
CA THR A 200 -3.70 26.74 3.14
C THR A 200 -4.66 25.88 2.33
N LEU A 201 -4.25 24.69 1.91
CA LEU A 201 -5.10 23.78 1.14
C LEU A 201 -6.28 23.24 1.96
N LYS A 202 -6.06 22.91 3.23
CA LYS A 202 -7.14 22.49 4.15
C LYS A 202 -8.16 23.61 4.38
N GLU A 203 -7.68 24.83 4.61
CA GLU A 203 -8.54 26.01 4.78
C GLU A 203 -9.33 26.31 3.50
N GLU A 204 -8.71 26.22 2.34
CA GLU A 204 -9.35 26.46 1.05
C GLU A 204 -10.44 25.43 0.72
N ALA A 205 -10.15 24.13 0.91
CA ALA A 205 -11.14 23.07 0.72
C ALA A 205 -12.34 23.25 1.67
N LYS A 206 -12.08 23.62 2.93
CA LYS A 206 -13.13 23.91 3.92
C LYS A 206 -13.95 25.15 3.54
N ARG A 207 -13.31 26.21 3.07
CA ARG A 207 -13.95 27.48 2.69
C ARG A 207 -14.83 27.33 1.46
N THR A 208 -14.36 26.59 0.46
CA THR A 208 -15.06 26.41 -0.83
C THR A 208 -16.06 25.25 -0.80
N GLY A 209 -15.95 24.33 0.15
CA GLY A 209 -16.75 23.11 0.20
C GLY A 209 -16.40 22.11 -0.91
N GLN A 210 -15.30 22.32 -1.64
CA GLN A 210 -14.86 21.45 -2.72
C GLN A 210 -14.21 20.18 -2.16
N PRO A 211 -14.32 19.02 -2.86
CA PRO A 211 -13.74 17.75 -2.41
C PRO A 211 -12.21 17.75 -2.43
N ALA A 212 -11.61 18.72 -3.12
CA ALA A 212 -10.17 18.92 -3.16
C ALA A 212 -9.81 20.40 -3.33
N ALA A 213 -8.62 20.74 -2.86
CA ALA A 213 -7.96 22.02 -3.12
C ALA A 213 -6.53 21.73 -3.57
N TRP A 214 -5.99 22.54 -4.48
CA TRP A 214 -4.65 22.34 -4.99
C TRP A 214 -3.94 23.65 -5.29
N THR A 215 -2.61 23.60 -5.34
CA THR A 215 -1.76 24.73 -5.71
C THR A 215 -0.67 24.27 -6.66
N LYS A 216 -0.29 25.12 -7.62
CA LYS A 216 0.89 24.87 -8.46
C LYS A 216 2.14 24.89 -7.59
N ILE A 217 3.08 24.01 -7.92
CA ILE A 217 4.40 23.95 -7.29
C ILE A 217 5.35 24.78 -8.16
N ASP A 218 6.05 25.74 -7.54
CA ASP A 218 6.98 26.61 -8.25
C ASP A 218 8.15 25.80 -8.81
N ALA A 219 8.63 26.16 -10.00
CA ALA A 219 9.74 25.45 -10.64
C ALA A 219 11.03 25.44 -9.78
N SER A 220 11.24 26.47 -8.96
CA SER A 220 12.35 26.53 -8.00
C SER A 220 12.22 25.48 -6.88
N ASP A 221 10.98 25.17 -6.48
CA ASP A 221 10.70 24.16 -5.46
C ASP A 221 10.89 22.74 -6.02
N ASN A 222 10.70 22.56 -7.33
CA ASN A 222 10.98 21.28 -8.02
C ASN A 222 12.48 20.98 -8.14
N ALA A 223 13.33 22.02 -8.21
CA ALA A 223 14.78 21.86 -8.34
C ALA A 223 15.48 21.57 -7.01
N GLY A 224 14.87 21.97 -5.88
CA GLY A 224 15.44 21.85 -4.53
C GLY A 224 14.88 20.69 -3.70
N SER A 225 13.76 20.10 -4.10
CA SER A 225 13.21 18.97 -3.38
C SER A 225 14.13 17.76 -3.53
N THR A 226 14.79 17.37 -2.43
CA THR A 226 15.49 16.09 -2.24
C THR A 226 14.58 14.86 -2.36
N GLY A 227 13.34 15.07 -2.84
CA GLY A 227 12.37 14.04 -3.14
C GLY A 227 12.83 13.28 -4.36
N VAL A 228 12.98 11.98 -4.14
CA VAL A 228 13.14 10.91 -5.13
C VAL A 228 12.48 11.28 -6.46
N TYR A 229 13.27 11.74 -7.43
CA TYR A 229 12.83 11.73 -8.81
C TYR A 229 12.65 10.27 -9.19
N VAL A 230 11.44 9.90 -9.63
CA VAL A 230 11.10 8.55 -10.08
C VAL A 230 10.99 8.57 -11.61
N PRO A 231 12.13 8.56 -12.32
CA PRO A 231 12.14 8.41 -13.76
C PRO A 231 11.43 7.11 -14.11
N ASN A 232 10.74 7.13 -15.25
CA ASN A 232 9.99 5.98 -15.69
C ASN A 232 9.93 5.87 -17.20
N MET A 233 9.71 4.65 -17.68
CA MET A 233 9.59 4.28 -19.07
C MET A 233 8.20 3.70 -19.30
N LEU A 234 7.58 4.14 -20.38
CA LEU A 234 6.27 3.69 -20.80
C LEU A 234 6.43 2.60 -21.85
N VAL A 235 5.90 1.43 -21.54
CA VAL A 235 5.75 0.31 -22.47
C VAL A 235 4.27 0.19 -22.82
N THR A 236 3.95 0.07 -24.10
CA THR A 236 2.57 0.00 -24.61
C THR A 236 2.36 -1.32 -25.33
N LYS A 237 1.19 -1.94 -25.10
CA LYS A 237 0.69 -3.09 -25.85
C LYS A 237 -0.09 -2.62 -27.08
N GLU A 238 -0.11 -3.41 -28.14
CA GLU A 238 -1.13 -3.31 -29.19
C GLU A 238 -2.53 -3.27 -28.56
N GLY A 239 -3.29 -2.21 -28.81
CA GLY A 239 -4.58 -1.93 -28.16
C GLY A 239 -4.55 -0.83 -27.08
N GLY A 240 -3.37 -0.31 -26.73
CA GLY A 240 -3.23 0.89 -25.88
C GLY A 240 -3.10 0.62 -24.38
N ALA A 241 -2.94 -0.65 -23.97
CA ALA A 241 -2.63 -0.97 -22.58
C ALA A 241 -1.20 -0.51 -22.23
N GLU A 242 -1.02 0.09 -21.06
CA GLU A 242 0.25 0.70 -20.63
C GLU A 242 0.87 -0.07 -19.45
N ILE A 243 2.20 -0.21 -19.48
CA ILE A 243 3.04 -0.63 -18.36
C ILE A 243 4.03 0.50 -18.10
N THR A 244 4.08 0.98 -16.86
CA THR A 244 5.08 1.95 -16.41
C THR A 244 6.18 1.21 -15.65
N ALA A 245 7.39 1.26 -16.18
CA ALA A 245 8.61 0.80 -15.52
C ALA A 245 9.30 1.98 -14.83
N SER A 246 9.52 1.94 -13.53
CA SER A 246 10.09 3.06 -12.77
C SER A 246 11.25 2.64 -11.89
N TRP A 247 12.13 3.62 -11.64
CA TRP A 247 13.36 3.45 -10.87
C TRP A 247 13.41 4.47 -9.74
N GLN A 248 13.62 4.00 -8.52
CA GLN A 248 13.88 4.84 -7.37
C GLN A 248 15.27 4.50 -6.82
N VAL A 249 16.21 5.44 -7.00
CA VAL A 249 17.60 5.29 -6.53
C VAL A 249 17.72 5.86 -5.12
N ILE A 250 18.18 5.03 -4.19
CA ILE A 250 18.53 5.42 -2.82
C ILE A 250 20.06 5.52 -2.74
N PRO A 251 20.63 6.73 -2.63
CA PRO A 251 22.07 6.94 -2.56
C PRO A 251 22.71 6.24 -1.35
N GLU A 252 23.99 5.92 -1.47
CA GLU A 252 24.80 5.45 -0.35
C GLU A 252 24.72 6.44 0.83
N GLY A 253 24.70 5.90 2.06
CA GLY A 253 24.61 6.69 3.29
C GLY A 253 23.21 7.24 3.60
N THR A 254 22.22 7.04 2.73
CA THR A 254 20.82 7.41 2.98
C THR A 254 20.01 6.17 3.32
N ASN A 255 19.35 6.15 4.49
CA ASN A 255 18.41 5.09 4.86
C ASN A 255 16.98 5.53 4.56
N VAL A 256 16.27 4.75 3.77
CA VAL A 256 14.87 5.03 3.40
C VAL A 256 13.98 3.89 3.87
N GLU A 257 12.90 4.26 4.57
CA GLU A 257 11.83 3.34 4.92
C GLU A 257 10.53 3.79 4.23
N ILE A 258 9.94 2.89 3.45
CA ILE A 258 8.70 3.12 2.72
C ILE A 258 7.65 2.18 3.30
N HIS A 259 6.60 2.77 3.86
CA HIS A 259 5.48 2.05 4.47
C HIS A 259 4.23 2.28 3.63
N GLY A 260 3.87 1.29 2.83
CA GLY A 260 2.64 1.27 2.05
C GLY A 260 1.49 0.64 2.83
N LYS A 261 0.28 1.17 2.63
CA LYS A 261 -0.96 0.58 3.11
C LYS A 261 -1.92 0.37 1.95
N SER A 262 -2.61 -0.76 1.94
CA SER A 262 -3.65 -1.06 0.97
C SER A 262 -4.92 -1.58 1.65
N GLY A 263 -6.07 -1.45 0.98
CA GLY A 263 -7.35 -1.95 1.45
C GLY A 263 -7.57 -3.45 1.19
N ASN A 264 -8.70 -3.97 1.66
CA ASN A 264 -9.08 -5.39 1.60
C ASN A 264 -9.15 -5.99 0.18
N GLY A 265 -9.34 -5.16 -0.85
CA GLY A 265 -9.37 -5.58 -2.27
C GLY A 265 -7.99 -5.88 -2.88
N THR A 266 -6.96 -6.02 -2.05
CA THR A 266 -5.56 -6.18 -2.47
C THR A 266 -5.04 -7.57 -2.15
N MET A 267 -4.43 -8.21 -3.15
CA MET A 267 -3.71 -9.46 -3.02
C MET A 267 -2.22 -9.21 -3.25
N SER A 268 -1.38 -9.99 -2.58
CA SER A 268 0.06 -9.98 -2.81
C SER A 268 0.60 -11.40 -2.89
N GLU A 269 1.64 -11.58 -3.68
CA GLU A 269 2.35 -12.83 -3.86
C GLU A 269 3.85 -12.57 -3.94
N LYS A 270 4.65 -13.41 -3.29
CA LYS A 270 6.10 -13.42 -3.45
C LYS A 270 6.45 -14.15 -4.74
N VAL A 271 7.26 -13.51 -5.58
CA VAL A 271 7.72 -14.04 -6.86
C VAL A 271 9.24 -13.86 -6.97
N THR A 272 9.84 -14.43 -8.01
CA THR A 272 11.28 -14.29 -8.26
C THR A 272 11.50 -13.58 -9.58
N VAL A 273 12.38 -12.58 -9.58
CA VAL A 273 12.82 -11.84 -10.77
C VAL A 273 14.34 -11.97 -10.87
N SER A 274 14.86 -12.60 -11.92
CA SER A 274 16.30 -12.77 -12.15
C SER A 274 17.05 -13.33 -10.93
N GLY A 275 16.43 -14.27 -10.21
CA GLY A 275 16.97 -14.89 -8.99
C GLY A 275 16.80 -14.07 -7.70
N LYS A 276 16.17 -12.89 -7.74
CA LYS A 276 15.94 -12.01 -6.60
C LYS A 276 14.49 -12.11 -6.11
N GLU A 277 14.28 -11.93 -4.81
CA GLU A 277 12.95 -11.85 -4.23
C GLU A 277 12.24 -10.58 -4.73
N ALA A 278 11.03 -10.78 -5.24
CA ALA A 278 10.18 -9.73 -5.75
C ALA A 278 8.76 -9.92 -5.17
N ALA A 279 7.98 -8.86 -5.22
CA ALA A 279 6.60 -8.87 -4.78
C ALA A 279 5.68 -8.44 -5.92
N TYR A 280 4.75 -9.32 -6.25
CA TYR A 280 3.64 -9.03 -7.12
C TYR A 280 2.43 -8.64 -6.26
N MET A 281 1.77 -7.55 -6.62
CA MET A 281 0.59 -7.03 -5.97
C MET A 281 -0.50 -6.77 -7.01
N TYR A 282 -1.72 -7.09 -6.64
CA TYR A 282 -2.92 -6.84 -7.41
C TYR A 282 -3.94 -6.14 -6.54
N SER A 283 -4.55 -5.06 -7.03
CA SER A 283 -5.62 -4.36 -6.33
C SER A 283 -6.76 -4.05 -7.30
N SER A 284 -7.96 -4.49 -6.93
CA SER A 284 -9.19 -4.28 -7.71
C SER A 284 -10.00 -3.04 -7.28
N ASP A 285 -9.53 -2.34 -6.26
CA ASP A 285 -10.20 -1.16 -5.69
C ASP A 285 -9.16 -0.09 -5.27
N ASN A 286 -8.31 0.28 -6.21
CA ASN A 286 -7.27 1.28 -6.01
C ASN A 286 -7.74 2.67 -6.43
N PHE A 287 -7.97 3.56 -5.46
CA PHE A 287 -8.47 4.92 -5.70
C PHE A 287 -7.46 5.88 -6.35
N LEU A 288 -6.17 5.51 -6.42
CA LEU A 288 -5.13 6.28 -7.11
C LEU A 288 -5.01 5.89 -8.60
N SER A 289 -5.49 4.70 -8.98
CA SER A 289 -5.56 4.27 -10.37
C SER A 289 -6.74 4.92 -11.09
N ARG A 290 -6.57 5.26 -12.37
CA ARG A 290 -7.66 5.82 -13.20
C ARG A 290 -8.76 4.81 -13.42
N THR A 291 -8.42 3.53 -13.57
CA THR A 291 -9.38 2.45 -13.81
C THR A 291 -9.97 1.90 -12.51
N GLY A 292 -9.37 2.21 -11.36
CA GLY A 292 -9.68 1.56 -10.08
C GLY A 292 -8.96 0.22 -9.91
N TYR A 293 -8.27 -0.22 -10.98
CA TYR A 293 -7.52 -1.46 -11.05
C TYR A 293 -6.03 -1.12 -11.11
N VAL A 294 -5.20 -1.82 -10.34
CA VAL A 294 -3.75 -1.75 -10.53
C VAL A 294 -3.10 -3.08 -10.21
N GLN A 295 -2.12 -3.44 -11.02
CA GLN A 295 -1.17 -4.49 -10.73
C GLN A 295 0.24 -3.89 -10.71
N HIS A 296 1.07 -4.43 -9.84
CA HIS A 296 2.39 -3.89 -9.56
C HIS A 296 3.36 -5.00 -9.20
N LEU A 297 4.56 -4.97 -9.77
CA LEU A 297 5.67 -5.87 -9.47
C LEU A 297 6.85 -5.03 -9.00
N SER A 298 7.41 -5.34 -7.83
CA SER A 298 8.58 -4.63 -7.29
C SER A 298 9.66 -5.55 -6.79
N TRP A 299 10.90 -5.16 -7.01
CA TRP A 299 12.12 -5.77 -6.47
C TRP A 299 13.18 -4.68 -6.28
N ALA A 300 14.24 -4.99 -5.54
CA ALA A 300 15.34 -4.05 -5.35
C ALA A 300 16.68 -4.71 -5.66
N ASP A 301 17.59 -3.91 -6.20
CA ASP A 301 19.00 -4.26 -6.37
C ASP A 301 19.89 -3.37 -5.51
N GLU A 302 21.08 -3.88 -5.22
CA GLU A 302 22.16 -3.12 -4.61
C GLU A 302 23.35 -3.08 -5.57
N VAL A 303 23.77 -1.87 -5.93
CA VAL A 303 24.87 -1.62 -6.87
C VAL A 303 25.71 -0.48 -6.33
N ASN A 304 27.01 -0.71 -6.15
CA ASN A 304 27.96 0.30 -5.66
C ASN A 304 27.52 1.01 -4.37
N GLY A 305 26.93 0.29 -3.40
CA GLY A 305 26.44 0.85 -2.14
C GLY A 305 25.14 1.67 -2.26
N LYS A 306 24.57 1.81 -3.46
CA LYS A 306 23.25 2.37 -3.72
C LYS A 306 22.22 1.24 -3.75
N SER A 307 20.99 1.53 -3.34
CA SER A 307 19.86 0.64 -3.64
C SER A 307 19.00 1.21 -4.75
N ILE A 308 18.51 0.35 -5.62
CA ILE A 308 17.59 0.73 -6.70
C ILE A 308 16.32 -0.09 -6.53
N LEU A 309 15.22 0.58 -6.19
CA LEU A 309 13.89 -0.01 -6.19
C LEU A 309 13.33 0.06 -7.61
N TYR A 310 13.07 -1.10 -8.19
CA TYR A 310 12.41 -1.24 -9.48
C TYR A 310 10.94 -1.53 -9.28
N GLN A 311 10.11 -0.92 -10.12
CA GLN A 311 8.67 -1.12 -10.09
C GLN A 311 8.14 -1.20 -11.52
N LEU A 312 7.35 -2.23 -11.80
CA LEU A 312 6.50 -2.29 -13.00
C LEU A 312 5.06 -2.16 -12.54
N SER A 313 4.29 -1.27 -13.15
CA SER A 313 2.87 -1.08 -12.83
C SER A 313 2.02 -0.98 -14.08
N SER A 314 0.78 -1.47 -13.99
CA SER A 314 -0.22 -1.31 -15.03
C SER A 314 -1.61 -1.12 -14.42
N GLU A 315 -2.38 -0.22 -15.00
CA GLU A 315 -3.79 0.00 -14.66
C GLU A 315 -4.75 -0.71 -15.64
N SER A 316 -4.21 -1.51 -16.58
CA SER A 316 -5.00 -2.24 -17.56
C SER A 316 -5.14 -3.72 -17.19
N ALA A 317 -6.37 -4.22 -17.29
CA ALA A 317 -6.67 -5.64 -17.15
C ALA A 317 -6.18 -6.49 -18.35
N ASP A 318 -5.78 -5.85 -19.45
CA ASP A 318 -5.25 -6.53 -20.64
C ASP A 318 -3.76 -6.90 -20.52
N VAL A 319 -3.09 -6.37 -19.49
CA VAL A 319 -1.72 -6.75 -19.12
C VAL A 319 -1.82 -7.89 -18.13
N SER A 320 -1.07 -8.96 -18.35
CA SER A 320 -1.01 -10.09 -17.43
C SER A 320 0.13 -9.97 -16.43
N LYS A 321 0.05 -10.72 -15.33
CA LYS A 321 1.18 -10.89 -14.39
C LYS A 321 2.41 -11.44 -15.12
N GLU A 322 2.19 -12.35 -16.05
CA GLU A 322 3.23 -12.99 -16.86
C GLU A 322 3.95 -11.98 -17.75
N ASP A 323 3.24 -10.99 -18.31
CA ASP A 323 3.86 -9.90 -19.08
C ASP A 323 4.79 -9.07 -18.19
N LEU A 324 4.35 -8.71 -16.97
CA LEU A 324 5.17 -7.97 -16.01
C LEU A 324 6.42 -8.78 -15.60
N LEU A 325 6.25 -10.07 -15.30
CA LEU A 325 7.36 -10.95 -14.96
C LEU A 325 8.33 -11.13 -16.12
N TYR A 326 7.82 -11.24 -17.35
CA TYR A 326 8.67 -11.36 -18.53
C TYR A 326 9.55 -10.12 -18.68
N ILE A 327 8.96 -8.91 -18.63
CA ILE A 327 9.70 -7.66 -18.72
C ILE A 327 10.76 -7.59 -17.60
N ALA A 328 10.36 -7.85 -16.36
CA ALA A 328 11.24 -7.77 -15.19
C ALA A 328 12.46 -8.72 -15.30
N ASN A 329 12.23 -9.96 -15.75
CA ASN A 329 13.31 -10.94 -15.94
C ASN A 329 14.26 -10.59 -17.11
N HIS A 330 13.86 -9.66 -17.98
CA HIS A 330 14.67 -9.17 -19.09
C HIS A 330 15.17 -7.74 -18.87
N MET A 331 15.11 -7.22 -17.65
CA MET A 331 15.78 -5.97 -17.29
C MET A 331 17.28 -6.20 -17.11
N LYS A 332 18.09 -5.41 -17.83
CA LYS A 332 19.56 -5.51 -17.87
C LYS A 332 20.21 -4.15 -17.94
#